data_AF-A0A3N5P553-F1
#
_entry.id   AF-A0A3N5P553-F1
#
_cell.length_a   1.000
_cell.length_b   1.000
_cell.length_c   1.000
_cell.angle_alpha   90.00
_cell.angle_beta   90.00
_cell.angle_gamma   90.00
#
_symmetry.space_group_name_H-M   'P 1'
#
loop_
_entity.id
_entity.type
_entity.pdbx_description
1 polymer ?
#
loop_
_entity_poly.entity_id
_entity_poly.type
_entity_poly.pdbx_seq_one_letter_code
_entity_poly.pdbx_strand_id
1 'polypeptide(L)'
;HDALDSYVSRDTLAAQKVLDRDDALDAVDAKVFRDLLDSMLQNANTTGPALNLILIARHLERVGDHATNIAEDVIFIVAGRDVRHPARRPSLTEHGQS
;
A
#
# COMPACT_ATOMS: atom_id res chain seq x y z
N HIS A 1 -10.36 5.14 34.58
CA HIS A 1 -9.32 4.33 33.92
C HIS A 1 -9.80 3.90 32.54
N ASP A 2 -11.01 3.34 32.47
CA ASP A 2 -11.63 2.75 31.28
C ASP A 2 -11.80 3.67 30.06
N ALA A 3 -11.98 4.99 30.25
CA ALA A 3 -12.15 5.94 29.15
C ALA A 3 -10.86 6.14 28.32
N LEU A 4 -9.69 6.16 28.97
CA LEU A 4 -8.41 6.28 28.28
C LEU A 4 -8.05 4.96 27.59
N ASP A 5 -8.26 3.84 28.27
CA ASP A 5 -8.04 2.50 27.71
C ASP A 5 -8.93 2.26 26.48
N SER A 6 -10.18 2.72 26.51
CA SER A 6 -11.09 2.67 25.35
C SER A 6 -10.65 3.58 24.20
N TYR A 7 -10.11 4.77 24.48
CA TYR A 7 -9.62 5.69 23.45
C TYR A 7 -8.38 5.12 22.75
N VAL A 8 -7.40 4.67 23.53
CA VAL A 8 -6.19 3.97 23.09
C VAL A 8 -6.53 2.73 22.24
N SER A 9 -7.50 1.93 22.70
CA SER A 9 -7.93 0.72 21.98
C SER A 9 -8.60 1.06 20.64
N ARG A 10 -9.40 2.15 20.59
CA ARG A 10 -10.09 2.54 19.35
C ARG A 10 -9.11 2.99 18.27
N ASP A 11 -8.11 3.78 18.66
CA ASP A 11 -7.12 4.32 17.72
C ASP A 11 -6.22 3.20 17.19
N THR A 12 -5.79 2.28 18.05
CA THR A 12 -5.00 1.10 17.63
C THR A 12 -5.79 0.14 16.76
N LEU A 13 -7.09 -0.09 17.03
CA LEU A 13 -7.97 -0.90 16.18
C LEU A 13 -8.21 -0.27 14.80
N ALA A 14 -8.32 1.05 14.74
CA ALA A 14 -8.47 1.77 13.47
C ALA A 14 -7.19 1.68 12.63
N ALA A 15 -6.03 1.89 13.26
CA ALA A 15 -4.72 1.75 12.62
C ALA A 15 -4.48 0.33 12.11
N GLN A 16 -4.78 -0.69 12.91
CA GLN A 16 -4.63 -2.10 12.50
C GLN A 16 -5.44 -2.42 11.25
N LYS A 17 -6.68 -1.91 11.15
CA LYS A 17 -7.52 -2.11 9.95
C LYS A 17 -6.94 -1.47 8.68
N VAL A 18 -6.13 -0.42 8.81
CA VAL A 18 -5.42 0.17 7.67
C VAL A 18 -4.32 -0.79 7.21
N LEU A 19 -3.51 -1.29 8.15
CA LEU A 19 -2.45 -2.27 7.86
C LEU A 19 -3.02 -3.55 7.22
N ASP A 20 -4.13 -4.07 7.75
CA ASP A 20 -4.77 -5.29 7.23
C ASP A 20 -5.29 -5.13 5.78
N ARG A 21 -5.47 -3.90 5.30
CA ARG A 21 -5.95 -3.60 3.94
C ARG A 21 -4.83 -3.31 2.95
N ASP A 22 -3.62 -3.07 3.44
CA ASP A 22 -2.47 -2.68 2.62
C ASP A 22 -2.09 -3.80 1.64
N ASP A 23 -1.95 -5.04 2.13
CA ASP A 23 -1.66 -6.22 1.31
C ASP A 23 -2.70 -6.43 0.20
N ALA A 24 -3.97 -6.16 0.49
CA ALA A 24 -5.05 -6.27 -0.49
C ALA A 24 -4.96 -5.18 -1.57
N LEU A 25 -4.57 -3.95 -1.19
CA LEU A 25 -4.36 -2.85 -2.12
C LEU A 25 -3.18 -3.16 -3.06
N ASP A 26 -2.07 -3.66 -2.53
CA ASP A 26 -0.90 -4.12 -3.27
C ASP A 26 -1.25 -5.22 -4.28
N ALA A 27 -2.02 -6.21 -3.86
CA ALA A 27 -2.47 -7.30 -4.72
C ALA A 27 -3.37 -6.80 -5.87
N VAL A 28 -4.23 -5.81 -5.60
CA VAL A 28 -5.09 -5.19 -6.60
C VAL A 28 -4.27 -4.37 -7.60
N ASP A 29 -3.31 -3.56 -7.14
CA ASP A 29 -2.44 -2.77 -8.02
C ASP A 29 -1.66 -3.68 -8.98
N ALA A 30 -1.05 -4.75 -8.45
CA ALA A 30 -0.32 -5.72 -9.26
C ALA A 30 -1.22 -6.45 -10.27
N LYS A 31 -2.48 -6.74 -9.90
CA LYS A 31 -3.46 -7.36 -10.80
C LYS A 31 -3.89 -6.40 -11.90
N VAL A 32 -4.24 -5.16 -11.55
CA VAL A 32 -4.65 -4.12 -12.51
C VAL A 32 -3.54 -3.87 -13.53
N PHE A 33 -2.29 -3.81 -13.08
CA PHE A 33 -1.15 -3.66 -13.98
C PHE A 33 -1.06 -4.79 -15.02
N ARG A 34 -1.17 -6.05 -14.59
CA ARG A 34 -1.13 -7.21 -15.51
C ARG A 34 -2.29 -7.21 -16.49
N ASP A 35 -3.52 -6.98 -16.00
CA ASP A 35 -4.72 -6.99 -16.84
C ASP A 35 -4.66 -5.89 -17.92
N LEU A 36 -4.14 -4.71 -17.56
CA LEU A 36 -4.00 -3.58 -18.48
C LEU A 36 -2.87 -3.80 -19.49
N LEU A 37 -1.75 -4.41 -19.08
CA LEU A 37 -0.71 -4.84 -20.02
C LEU A 37 -1.25 -5.85 -21.02
N ASP A 38 -1.97 -6.86 -20.57
CA ASP A 38 -2.59 -7.86 -21.46
C ASP A 38 -3.56 -7.19 -22.43
N SER A 39 -4.38 -6.23 -21.98
CA SER A 39 -5.25 -5.45 -22.87
C SER A 39 -4.46 -4.71 -23.95
N MET A 40 -3.32 -4.10 -23.61
CA MET A 40 -2.46 -3.39 -24.57
C MET A 40 -1.82 -4.33 -25.59
N LEU A 41 -1.43 -5.53 -25.16
CA LEU A 41 -0.88 -6.56 -26.03
C LEU A 41 -1.92 -7.11 -27.01
N GLN A 42 -3.18 -7.24 -26.59
CA GLN A 42 -4.28 -7.70 -27.45
C GLN A 42 -4.75 -6.62 -28.43
N ASN A 43 -4.69 -5.34 -28.04
CA ASN A 43 -5.14 -4.23 -28.88
C ASN A 43 -4.36 -2.93 -28.60
N ALA A 44 -3.47 -2.54 -29.52
CA ALA A 44 -2.64 -1.34 -29.38
C ALA A 44 -3.47 -0.04 -29.20
N ASN A 45 -4.73 0.01 -29.64
CA ASN A 45 -5.58 1.18 -29.45
C ASN A 45 -5.98 1.40 -27.97
N THR A 46 -5.82 0.41 -27.09
CA THR A 46 -6.10 0.56 -25.65
C THR A 46 -4.92 1.15 -24.87
N THR A 47 -3.77 1.39 -25.51
CA THR A 47 -2.53 1.86 -24.86
C THR A 47 -2.72 3.14 -24.04
N GLY A 48 -3.29 4.19 -24.63
CA GLY A 48 -3.48 5.46 -23.92
C GLY A 48 -4.36 5.33 -22.67
N PRO A 49 -5.59 4.79 -22.79
CA PRO A 49 -6.47 4.56 -21.64
C PRO A 49 -5.85 3.63 -20.58
N ALA A 50 -5.18 2.55 -20.98
CA ALA A 50 -4.55 1.60 -20.07
C ALA A 50 -3.43 2.26 -19.26
N LEU A 51 -2.58 3.06 -19.89
CA LEU A 51 -1.53 3.81 -19.20
C LEU A 51 -2.10 4.78 -18.15
N ASN A 52 -3.17 5.50 -18.48
CA ASN A 52 -3.83 6.39 -17.51
C ASN A 52 -4.34 5.63 -16.28
N LEU A 53 -4.94 4.45 -16.49
CA LEU A 53 -5.43 3.62 -15.39
C LEU A 53 -4.28 3.05 -14.54
N ILE A 54 -3.17 2.66 -15.15
CA ILE A 54 -1.95 2.24 -14.41
C ILE A 54 -1.46 3.38 -13.51
N LEU A 55 -1.37 4.61 -14.04
CA LEU A 55 -0.92 5.76 -13.26
C LEU A 55 -1.87 6.07 -12.09
N ILE A 56 -3.18 6.00 -12.32
CA ILE A 56 -4.18 6.19 -11.26
C ILE A 56 -4.02 5.11 -10.18
N ALA A 57 -3.89 3.84 -10.56
CA ALA A 57 -3.68 2.74 -9.61
C ALA A 57 -2.42 2.95 -8.77
N ARG A 58 -1.31 3.36 -9.40
CA ARG A 58 -0.07 3.71 -8.71
C ARG A 58 -0.20 4.86 -7.74
N HIS A 59 -0.95 5.90 -8.09
CA HIS A 59 -1.23 7.01 -7.18
C HIS A 59 -2.06 6.58 -5.97
N LEU A 60 -3.02 5.66 -6.17
CA LEU A 60 -3.80 5.10 -5.08
C LEU A 60 -2.95 4.26 -4.13
N GLU A 61 -2.03 3.43 -4.64
CA GLU A 61 -1.11 2.70 -3.78
C GLU A 61 -0.24 3.64 -2.96
N ARG A 62 0.28 4.72 -3.54
CA ARG A 62 1.10 5.68 -2.79
C ARG A 62 0.34 6.35 -1.65
N VAL A 63 -0.96 6.61 -1.86
CA VAL A 63 -1.84 7.11 -0.79
C VAL A 63 -2.04 6.03 0.28
N GLY A 64 -2.18 4.77 -0.12
CA GLY A 64 -2.20 3.61 0.76
C GLY A 64 -0.95 3.50 1.63
N ASP A 65 0.24 3.53 1.03
CA ASP A 65 1.53 3.49 1.72
C ASP A 65 1.66 4.62 2.75
N HIS A 66 1.24 5.84 2.40
CA HIS A 66 1.21 6.94 3.37
C HIS A 66 0.23 6.70 4.52
N ALA A 67 -0.93 6.11 4.26
CA ALA A 67 -1.88 5.74 5.31
C ALA A 67 -1.32 4.64 6.22
N THR A 68 -0.62 3.66 5.65
CA THR A 68 0.07 2.58 6.37
C THR A 68 1.16 3.15 7.28
N ASN A 69 2.03 4.02 6.77
CA ASN A 69 3.06 4.70 7.59
C ASN A 69 2.44 5.45 8.79
N ILE A 70 1.34 6.19 8.58
CA ILE A 70 0.64 6.89 9.65
C ILE A 70 0.04 5.91 10.67
N ALA A 71 -0.52 4.80 10.21
CA ALA A 71 -1.10 3.78 11.08
C ALA A 71 -0.03 3.09 11.95
N GLU A 72 1.13 2.78 11.40
CA GLU A 72 2.28 2.25 12.14
C GLU A 72 2.75 3.24 13.23
N ASP A 73 2.85 4.53 12.88
CA ASP A 73 3.21 5.59 13.83
C ASP A 73 2.19 5.72 14.99
N VAL A 74 0.89 5.65 14.69
CA VAL A 74 -0.18 5.68 15.70
C VAL A 74 -0.04 4.50 16.66
N ILE A 75 0.19 3.28 16.16
CA ILE A 75 0.35 2.10 17.01
C ILE A 75 1.61 2.22 17.88
N PHE A 76 2.70 2.73 17.31
CA PHE A 76 3.95 2.96 18.04
C PHE A 76 3.76 3.98 19.18
N ILE A 77 3.17 5.14 18.89
CA ILE A 77 2.97 6.22 19.86
C ILE A 77 2.01 5.81 20.98
N VAL A 78 0.93 5.11 20.63
CA VAL A 78 -0.17 4.83 21.57
C VAL A 78 0.07 3.55 22.36
N ALA A 79 0.61 2.49 21.74
CA ALA A 79 0.78 1.19 22.39
C ALA A 79 2.23 0.91 22.82
N GLY A 80 3.20 1.74 22.41
CA GLY A 80 4.63 1.46 22.63
C GLY A 80 5.13 0.19 21.93
N ARG A 81 4.33 -0.35 20.98
CA ARG A 81 4.63 -1.56 20.22
C ARG A 81 5.19 -1.17 18.86
N ASP A 82 6.34 -1.71 18.51
CA ASP A 82 6.90 -1.57 17.18
C ASP A 82 6.24 -2.58 16.23
N VAL A 83 5.40 -2.07 15.33
CA VAL A 83 4.73 -2.86 14.29
C VAL A 83 5.15 -2.42 12.89
N ARG A 84 6.18 -1.58 12.80
CA ARG A 84 6.64 -1.02 11.52
C ARG A 84 7.17 -2.13 10.64
N HIS A 85 6.72 -2.17 9.39
CA HIS A 85 7.39 -3.01 8.42
C HIS A 85 8.82 -2.50 8.20
N PRO A 86 9.83 -3.39 8.06
CA PRO A 86 11.15 -2.94 7.63
C PRO A 86 10.95 -2.24 6.29
N ALA A 87 11.21 -0.92 6.27
CA ALA A 87 10.97 -0.05 5.12
C ALA A 87 11.18 -0.83 3.83
N ARG A 88 10.11 -1.01 3.04
CA ARG A 88 10.12 -1.82 1.82
C ARG A 88 11.20 -1.24 0.93
N ARG A 89 12.40 -1.82 1.00
CA ARG A 89 13.55 -1.33 0.24
C ARG A 89 13.14 -1.42 -1.22
N PRO A 90 13.30 -0.35 -2.03
CA PRO A 90 13.10 -0.50 -3.46
C PRO A 90 14.04 -1.60 -3.91
N SER A 91 13.50 -2.69 -4.44
CA SER A 91 14.27 -3.74 -5.08
C SER A 91 14.87 -3.13 -6.34
N LEU A 92 15.98 -2.42 -6.17
CA LEU A 92 16.89 -2.12 -7.26
C LEU A 92 17.41 -3.48 -7.71
N THR A 93 16.89 -3.91 -8.86
CA THR A 93 17.46 -4.95 -9.67
C THR A 93 18.96 -4.69 -9.80
N GLU A 94 19.78 -5.49 -9.13
CA GLU A 94 21.17 -5.66 -9.49
C GLU A 94 21.17 -6.32 -10.87
N HIS A 95 21.20 -5.49 -11.92
CA HIS A 95 21.62 -5.87 -13.24
C HIS A 95 22.93 -5.15 -13.52
N GLY A 96 23.98 -5.96 -13.63
CA GLY A 96 25.22 -5.58 -14.28
C GLY A 96 26.41 -5.47 -13.35
N GLN A 97 27.09 -6.59 -13.13
CA GLN A 97 28.52 -6.67 -13.42
C GLN A 97 28.80 -8.02 -14.10
N SER A 98 29.09 -7.95 -15.40
CA SER A 98 30.02 -8.86 -16.07
C SER A 98 31.44 -8.46 -15.71
#